data_AF-A0A9P6ZHJ3-F1
#
_entry.id   AF-A0A9P6ZHJ3-F1
#
_cell.length_a   1.000
_cell.length_b   1.000
_cell.length_c   1.000
_cell.angle_alpha   90.00
_cell.angle_beta   90.00
_cell.angle_gamma   90.00
#
_symmetry.space_group_name_H-M   'P 1'
#
loop_
_entity.id
_entity.type
_entity.pdbx_description
1 polymer ?
#
loop_
_entity_poly.entity_id
_entity_poly.type
_entity_poly.pdbx_seq_one_letter_code
_entity_poly.pdbx_strand_id
1 'polypeptide(L)'
;EEGKVQAVISYLEDKATELARIFKKPRHHYLEWFCLGSKLQCVKRGKTSVWSAWVHFKGIKSNTGNEHVRRTKMTDIMKDKAEYSELTEDEKKALITEFDEVKNCVIKRPPNITARVKSSECAKSFQAVQDELEALSQCAGVEAFIFMVCGTSDFQMAPKAFFTSAACEHFMRIYLRHVLPLTSRVQCFQREFSTVFFIPSQSLIILMSALGDVTKNTSATMEFTRYEVAIIHKYHVKLMGWNHPQWVNPSDLKGGIEALENIVSALANNTCRFVEITGAEVDECKHKIADGAVITPETEP
;
A
#
# COMPACT_ATOMS: atom_id res chain seq x y z
N GLU A 1 10.51 -29.19 6.23
CA GLU A 1 9.45 -28.47 6.96
C GLU A 1 8.18 -28.38 6.13
N GLU A 2 8.26 -27.86 4.90
CA GLU A 2 7.14 -27.78 3.95
C GLU A 2 6.34 -29.08 3.77
N GLY A 3 7.00 -30.24 3.67
CA GLY A 3 6.28 -31.53 3.54
C GLY A 3 5.40 -31.88 4.75
N LYS A 4 5.80 -31.48 5.97
CA LYS A 4 4.99 -31.69 7.18
C LYS A 4 3.81 -30.74 7.21
N VAL A 5 4.02 -29.48 6.82
CA VAL A 5 2.94 -28.47 6.68
C VAL A 5 1.91 -28.96 5.66
N GLN A 6 2.36 -29.45 4.51
CA GLN A 6 1.47 -30.00 3.48
C GLN A 6 0.68 -31.21 3.97
N ALA A 7 1.28 -32.09 4.77
CA ALA A 7 0.59 -33.25 5.36
C ALA A 7 -0.53 -32.82 6.33
N VAL A 8 -0.30 -31.77 7.14
CA VAL A 8 -1.32 -31.21 8.03
C VAL A 8 -2.46 -30.58 7.22
N ILE A 9 -2.15 -29.83 6.16
CA ILE A 9 -3.17 -29.25 5.29
C ILE A 9 -4.04 -30.35 4.65
N SER A 10 -3.43 -31.40 4.11
CA SER A 10 -4.16 -32.54 3.54
C SER A 10 -5.05 -33.22 4.58
N TYR A 11 -4.55 -33.43 5.81
CA TYR A 11 -5.34 -34.01 6.91
C TYR A 11 -6.58 -33.16 7.24
N LEU A 12 -6.43 -31.84 7.32
CA LEU A 12 -7.56 -30.93 7.56
C LEU A 12 -8.58 -30.98 6.41
N GLU A 13 -8.10 -31.06 5.17
CA GLU A 13 -8.95 -31.20 3.99
C GLU A 13 -9.77 -32.50 3.99
N ASP A 14 -9.15 -33.61 4.35
CA ASP A 14 -9.81 -34.92 4.46
C ASP A 14 -10.84 -34.91 5.59
N LYS A 15 -10.48 -34.35 6.75
CA LYS A 15 -11.39 -34.25 7.90
C LYS A 15 -12.59 -33.36 7.60
N ALA A 16 -12.40 -32.24 6.90
CA ALA A 16 -13.50 -31.38 6.45
C ALA A 16 -14.45 -32.13 5.51
N THR A 17 -13.91 -32.99 4.64
CA THR A 17 -14.72 -33.83 3.72
C THR A 17 -15.51 -34.89 4.49
N GLU A 18 -14.92 -35.52 5.49
CA GLU A 18 -15.59 -36.48 6.37
C GLU A 18 -16.75 -35.82 7.14
N LEU A 19 -16.50 -34.66 7.75
CA LEU A 19 -17.53 -33.90 8.47
C LEU A 19 -18.66 -33.44 7.54
N ALA A 20 -18.34 -32.98 6.33
CA ALA A 20 -19.33 -32.63 5.33
C ALA A 20 -20.29 -33.79 5.01
N ARG A 21 -19.75 -35.01 4.93
CA ARG A 21 -20.54 -36.23 4.71
C ARG A 21 -21.45 -36.55 5.90
N ILE A 22 -20.92 -36.47 7.12
CA ILE A 22 -21.65 -36.81 8.36
C ILE A 22 -22.80 -35.84 8.60
N PHE A 23 -22.53 -34.54 8.51
CA PHE A 23 -23.44 -33.50 8.96
C PHE A 23 -24.22 -32.83 7.81
N LYS A 24 -24.06 -33.31 6.57
CA LYS A 24 -24.73 -32.82 5.36
C LYS A 24 -24.58 -31.30 5.15
N LYS A 25 -23.49 -30.72 5.62
CA LYS A 25 -23.10 -29.33 5.33
C LYS A 25 -22.01 -29.30 4.27
N PRO A 26 -21.91 -28.24 3.48
CA PRO A 26 -20.91 -28.18 2.42
C PRO A 26 -19.49 -28.15 3.01
N ARG A 27 -18.52 -28.81 2.35
CA ARG A 27 -17.12 -28.93 2.79
C ARG A 27 -16.49 -27.59 3.20
N HIS A 28 -16.79 -26.50 2.50
CA HIS A 28 -16.22 -25.19 2.79
C HIS A 28 -16.58 -24.68 4.20
N HIS A 29 -17.75 -25.04 4.73
CA HIS A 29 -18.18 -24.64 6.07
C HIS A 29 -17.21 -25.13 7.15
N TYR A 30 -16.69 -26.35 7.04
CA TYR A 30 -15.75 -26.92 8.00
C TYR A 30 -14.31 -26.40 7.82
N LEU A 31 -13.91 -26.12 6.58
CA LEU A 31 -12.60 -25.52 6.31
C LEU A 31 -12.52 -24.10 6.87
N GLU A 32 -13.56 -23.29 6.68
CA GLU A 32 -13.65 -21.96 7.31
C GLU A 32 -13.53 -22.08 8.82
N TRP A 33 -14.18 -23.07 9.44
CA TRP A 33 -14.07 -23.31 10.87
C TRP A 33 -12.66 -23.71 11.33
N PHE A 34 -11.98 -24.60 10.60
CA PHE A 34 -10.60 -24.98 10.91
C PHE A 34 -9.62 -23.82 10.74
N CYS A 35 -9.96 -22.86 9.89
CA CYS A 35 -9.17 -21.66 9.64
C CYS A 35 -9.66 -20.43 10.41
N LEU A 36 -10.46 -20.61 11.47
CA LEU A 36 -10.95 -19.52 12.33
C LEU A 36 -11.68 -18.40 11.55
N GLY A 37 -12.45 -18.78 10.52
CA GLY A 37 -13.17 -17.84 9.67
C GLY A 37 -12.33 -17.21 8.55
N SER A 38 -11.01 -17.38 8.55
CA SER A 38 -10.17 -16.98 7.41
C SER A 38 -10.49 -17.84 6.19
N LYS A 39 -10.71 -17.18 5.07
CA LYS A 39 -10.91 -17.86 3.79
C LYS A 39 -9.54 -18.22 3.27
N LEU A 40 -9.19 -19.50 3.33
CA LEU A 40 -8.05 -20.00 2.57
C LEU A 40 -8.29 -19.71 1.08
N GLN A 41 -7.75 -18.60 0.59
CA GLN A 41 -7.59 -18.34 -0.84
C GLN A 41 -6.47 -19.22 -1.36
N CYS A 42 -6.64 -20.53 -1.24
CA CYS A 42 -5.84 -21.44 -2.01
C CYS A 42 -6.24 -21.19 -3.46
N VAL A 43 -5.33 -20.58 -4.24
CA VAL A 43 -5.47 -20.50 -5.69
C VAL A 43 -5.50 -21.94 -6.17
N LYS A 44 -6.71 -22.50 -6.26
CA LYS A 44 -6.90 -23.82 -6.83
C LYS A 44 -6.50 -23.66 -8.28
N ARG A 45 -5.27 -24.09 -8.60
CA ARG A 45 -4.89 -24.43 -9.96
C ARG A 45 -5.73 -25.65 -10.33
N GLY A 46 -7.00 -25.40 -10.64
CA GLY A 46 -7.89 -26.44 -11.12
C GLY A 46 -7.23 -27.09 -12.32
N LYS A 47 -7.33 -28.43 -12.41
CA LYS A 47 -6.93 -29.16 -13.60
C LYS A 47 -7.50 -28.44 -14.81
N THR A 48 -6.64 -28.15 -15.79
CA THR A 48 -7.07 -27.47 -17.01
C THR A 48 -8.17 -28.26 -17.66
N SER A 49 -9.34 -27.63 -17.78
CA SER A 49 -10.48 -28.23 -18.44
C SER A 49 -10.21 -28.23 -19.94
N VAL A 50 -10.34 -29.40 -20.57
CA VAL A 50 -10.22 -29.58 -22.03
C VAL A 50 -11.14 -28.60 -22.76
N TRP A 51 -12.38 -28.44 -22.26
CA TRP A 51 -13.36 -27.52 -22.83
C TRP A 51 -12.86 -26.07 -22.79
N SER A 52 -12.26 -25.64 -21.69
CA SER A 52 -11.73 -24.28 -21.54
C SER A 52 -10.55 -24.02 -22.48
N ALA A 53 -9.66 -25.01 -22.64
CA ALA A 53 -8.57 -24.95 -23.60
C ALA A 53 -9.11 -24.84 -25.04
N TRP A 54 -10.06 -25.70 -25.41
CA TRP A 54 -10.68 -25.68 -26.74
C TRP A 54 -11.37 -24.35 -27.05
N VAL A 55 -12.21 -23.85 -26.13
CA VAL A 55 -12.91 -22.55 -26.29
C VAL A 55 -11.90 -21.41 -26.49
N HIS A 56 -10.78 -21.42 -25.76
CA HIS A 56 -9.72 -20.43 -25.91
C HIS A 56 -9.10 -20.47 -27.30
N PHE A 57 -8.64 -21.63 -27.76
CA PHE A 57 -8.00 -21.77 -29.06
C PHE A 57 -8.97 -21.53 -30.22
N LYS A 58 -10.22 -21.98 -30.10
CA LYS A 58 -11.26 -21.69 -31.09
C LYS A 58 -11.56 -20.20 -31.14
N GLY A 59 -11.65 -19.53 -30.00
CA GLY A 59 -11.81 -18.08 -29.92
C GLY A 59 -10.65 -17.32 -30.56
N ILE A 60 -9.41 -17.81 -30.44
CA ILE A 60 -8.27 -17.25 -31.18
C ILE A 60 -8.47 -17.49 -32.68
N LYS A 61 -8.67 -18.74 -33.11
CA LYS A 61 -8.84 -19.10 -34.54
C LYS A 61 -9.95 -18.27 -35.21
N SER A 62 -11.11 -18.14 -34.58
CA SER A 62 -12.25 -17.38 -35.12
C SER A 62 -12.05 -15.87 -35.14
N ASN A 63 -11.11 -15.33 -34.34
CA ASN A 63 -10.87 -13.89 -34.24
C ASN A 63 -9.54 -13.44 -34.87
N THR A 64 -8.68 -14.37 -35.29
CA THR A 64 -7.46 -14.05 -36.05
C THR A 64 -7.85 -13.38 -37.38
N GLY A 65 -7.39 -12.14 -37.58
CA GLY A 65 -7.68 -11.36 -38.79
C GLY A 65 -8.96 -10.52 -38.76
N ASN A 66 -9.79 -10.63 -37.71
CA ASN A 66 -10.98 -9.81 -37.55
C ASN A 66 -10.67 -8.52 -36.76
N GLU A 67 -11.14 -7.37 -37.29
CA GLU A 67 -11.15 -6.11 -36.55
C GLU A 67 -11.96 -6.24 -35.26
N HIS A 68 -11.61 -5.44 -34.24
CA HIS A 68 -12.19 -5.50 -32.90
C HIS A 68 -13.73 -5.46 -32.87
N VAL A 69 -14.37 -4.79 -33.85
CA VAL A 69 -15.84 -4.64 -33.93
C VAL A 69 -16.54 -5.90 -34.42
N ARG A 70 -15.85 -6.79 -35.16
CA ARG A 70 -16.42 -8.00 -35.77
C ARG A 70 -16.01 -9.29 -35.08
N ARG A 71 -15.43 -9.22 -33.87
CA ARG A 71 -15.04 -10.42 -33.12
C ARG A 71 -16.25 -11.24 -32.71
N THR A 72 -16.17 -12.55 -32.94
CA THR A 72 -17.21 -13.50 -32.54
C THR A 72 -17.32 -13.52 -31.03
N LYS A 73 -18.55 -13.37 -30.51
CA LYS A 73 -18.80 -13.40 -29.07
C LYS A 73 -18.57 -14.82 -28.55
N MET A 74 -18.10 -14.90 -27.30
CA MET A 74 -17.87 -16.18 -26.61
C MET A 74 -19.12 -17.07 -26.59
N THR A 75 -20.30 -16.45 -26.45
CA THR A 75 -21.59 -17.16 -26.43
C THR A 75 -21.89 -17.90 -27.73
N ASP A 76 -21.39 -17.40 -28.86
CA ASP A 76 -21.61 -18.04 -30.15
C ASP A 76 -20.61 -19.18 -30.38
N ILE A 77 -19.36 -19.00 -29.97
CA ILE A 77 -18.35 -20.07 -29.98
C ILE A 77 -18.81 -21.27 -29.12
N MET A 78 -19.48 -21.00 -28.00
CA MET A 78 -20.00 -22.03 -27.10
C MET A 78 -21.16 -22.83 -27.69
N LYS A 79 -21.86 -22.34 -28.72
CA LYS A 79 -22.97 -23.07 -29.38
C LYS A 79 -22.46 -24.22 -30.24
N ASP A 80 -21.24 -24.14 -30.73
CA ASP A 80 -20.63 -25.14 -31.60
C ASP A 80 -20.09 -26.35 -30.82
N LYS A 81 -20.92 -26.90 -29.93
CA LYS A 81 -20.54 -28.04 -29.08
C LYS A 81 -20.26 -29.31 -29.89
N ALA A 82 -20.81 -29.42 -31.10
CA ALA A 82 -20.62 -30.57 -31.99
C ALA A 82 -19.14 -30.79 -32.36
N GLU A 83 -18.43 -29.74 -32.75
CA GLU A 83 -17.00 -29.83 -33.13
C GLU A 83 -16.11 -30.27 -31.96
N TYR A 84 -16.47 -29.88 -30.73
CA TYR A 84 -15.74 -30.37 -29.55
C TYR A 84 -15.94 -31.87 -29.32
N SER A 85 -17.14 -32.40 -29.60
CA SER A 85 -17.45 -33.81 -29.46
C SER A 85 -16.73 -34.70 -30.47
N GLU A 86 -16.31 -34.13 -31.60
CA GLU A 86 -15.56 -34.84 -32.66
C GLU A 86 -14.06 -34.99 -32.35
N LEU A 87 -13.53 -34.25 -31.38
CA LEU A 87 -12.11 -34.32 -31.01
C LEU A 87 -11.75 -35.68 -30.41
N THR A 88 -10.64 -36.22 -30.89
CA THR A 88 -10.01 -37.42 -30.33
C THR A 88 -9.40 -37.14 -28.95
N GLU A 89 -9.22 -38.18 -28.14
CA GLU A 89 -8.64 -38.02 -26.79
C GLU A 89 -7.20 -37.51 -26.81
N ASP A 90 -6.44 -37.82 -27.87
CA ASP A 90 -5.06 -37.36 -28.00
C ASP A 90 -5.00 -35.86 -28.35
N GLU A 91 -5.90 -35.37 -29.20
CA GLU A 91 -6.05 -33.93 -29.46
C GLU A 91 -6.48 -33.17 -28.21
N LYS A 92 -7.39 -33.74 -27.41
CA LYS A 92 -7.80 -33.14 -26.13
C LYS A 92 -6.65 -33.00 -25.16
N LYS A 93 -5.74 -34.00 -25.09
CA LYS A 93 -4.53 -33.92 -24.26
C LYS A 93 -3.55 -32.87 -24.78
N ALA A 94 -3.33 -32.83 -26.10
CA ALA A 94 -2.48 -31.82 -26.72
C ALA A 94 -2.98 -30.40 -26.42
N LEU A 95 -4.29 -30.16 -26.54
CA LEU A 95 -4.92 -28.88 -26.19
C LEU A 95 -4.71 -28.49 -24.71
N ILE A 96 -4.76 -29.45 -23.78
CA ILE A 96 -4.47 -29.17 -22.37
C ILE A 96 -3.02 -28.71 -22.22
N THR A 97 -2.07 -29.45 -22.79
CA THR A 97 -0.63 -29.16 -22.68
C THR A 97 -0.31 -27.77 -23.23
N GLU A 98 -0.77 -27.46 -24.44
CA GLU A 98 -0.57 -26.14 -25.05
C GLU A 98 -1.22 -25.02 -24.23
N PHE A 99 -2.42 -25.25 -23.69
CA PHE A 99 -3.10 -24.23 -22.88
C PHE A 99 -2.41 -24.01 -21.53
N ASP A 100 -1.81 -25.05 -20.95
CA ASP A 100 -1.01 -24.93 -19.73
C ASP A 100 0.28 -24.12 -19.99
N GLU A 101 0.91 -24.29 -21.16
CA GLU A 101 2.03 -23.43 -21.58
C GLU A 101 1.59 -21.97 -21.73
N VAL A 102 0.45 -21.71 -22.35
CA VAL A 102 -0.12 -20.35 -22.46
C VAL A 102 -0.37 -19.75 -21.08
N LYS A 103 -0.98 -20.50 -20.15
CA LYS A 103 -1.19 -20.05 -18.77
C LYS A 103 0.12 -19.68 -18.09
N ASN A 104 1.15 -20.53 -18.23
CA ASN A 104 2.45 -20.29 -17.64
C ASN A 104 3.16 -19.06 -18.24
N CYS A 105 2.90 -18.76 -19.52
CA CYS A 105 3.40 -17.54 -20.17
C CYS A 105 2.65 -16.27 -19.75
N VAL A 106 1.33 -16.33 -19.57
CA VAL A 106 0.50 -15.18 -19.13
C VAL A 106 0.86 -14.72 -17.71
N ILE A 107 1.35 -15.62 -16.85
CA ILE A 107 1.87 -15.25 -15.52
C ILE A 107 3.01 -14.21 -15.64
N LYS A 108 3.74 -14.17 -16.76
CA LYS A 108 4.86 -13.23 -16.96
C LYS A 108 4.44 -11.87 -17.53
N ARG A 109 3.24 -11.73 -18.09
CA ARG A 109 2.71 -10.46 -18.61
C ARG A 109 1.23 -10.35 -18.28
N PRO A 110 0.81 -9.41 -17.41
CA PRO A 110 -0.61 -9.18 -17.21
C PRO A 110 -1.25 -8.86 -18.57
N PRO A 111 -2.37 -9.51 -18.94
CA PRO A 111 -3.04 -9.24 -20.20
C PRO A 111 -3.39 -7.74 -20.29
N ASN A 112 -3.72 -7.25 -21.49
CA ASN A 112 -4.31 -5.91 -21.65
C ASN A 112 -5.70 -5.91 -21.00
N ILE A 113 -5.74 -5.82 -19.67
CA ILE A 113 -6.95 -5.87 -18.87
C ILE A 113 -7.68 -4.56 -19.09
N THR A 114 -8.89 -4.65 -19.63
CA THR A 114 -9.78 -3.50 -19.78
C THR A 114 -10.01 -2.82 -18.42
N ALA A 115 -10.21 -1.51 -18.40
CA ALA A 115 -10.44 -0.77 -17.15
C ALA A 115 -11.57 -1.40 -16.30
N ARG A 116 -12.63 -1.90 -16.94
CA ARG A 116 -13.74 -2.59 -16.26
C ARG A 116 -13.29 -3.84 -15.50
N VAL A 117 -12.41 -4.65 -16.09
CA VAL A 117 -11.90 -5.86 -15.43
C VAL A 117 -10.96 -5.48 -14.29
N LYS A 118 -10.10 -4.46 -14.46
CA LYS A 118 -9.29 -3.91 -13.36
C LYS A 118 -10.15 -3.47 -12.19
N SER A 119 -11.23 -2.72 -12.42
CA SER A 119 -12.17 -2.31 -11.35
C SER A 119 -12.82 -3.48 -10.65
N SER A 120 -13.21 -4.53 -11.39
CA SER A 120 -13.80 -5.74 -10.82
C SER A 120 -12.80 -6.52 -9.97
N GLU A 121 -11.56 -6.65 -10.44
CA GLU A 121 -10.48 -7.29 -9.70
C GLU A 121 -10.14 -6.51 -8.42
N CYS A 122 -9.93 -5.20 -8.51
CA CYS A 122 -9.72 -4.36 -7.33
C CYS A 122 -10.88 -4.45 -6.33
N ALA A 123 -12.13 -4.52 -6.81
CA ALA A 123 -13.29 -4.69 -5.93
C ALA A 123 -13.30 -6.05 -5.22
N LYS A 124 -12.99 -7.14 -5.92
CA LYS A 124 -12.90 -8.48 -5.33
C LYS A 124 -11.76 -8.57 -4.32
N SER A 125 -10.59 -8.04 -4.67
CA SER A 125 -9.44 -8.01 -3.76
C SER A 125 -9.73 -7.17 -2.53
N PHE A 126 -10.39 -6.01 -2.69
CA PHE A 126 -10.80 -5.20 -1.53
C PHE A 126 -11.73 -5.97 -0.61
N GLN A 127 -12.77 -6.61 -1.17
CA GLN A 127 -13.72 -7.39 -0.39
C GLN A 127 -13.03 -8.53 0.36
N ALA A 128 -12.09 -9.23 -0.28
CA ALA A 128 -11.32 -10.27 0.38
C ALA A 128 -10.54 -9.75 1.60
N VAL A 129 -9.91 -8.57 1.48
CA VAL A 129 -9.20 -7.95 2.62
C VAL A 129 -10.20 -7.51 3.71
N GLN A 130 -11.36 -6.98 3.34
CA GLN A 130 -12.42 -6.65 4.31
C GLN A 130 -12.84 -7.88 5.11
N ASP A 131 -13.16 -8.98 4.42
CA ASP A 131 -13.61 -10.22 5.04
C ASP A 131 -12.55 -10.74 6.04
N GLU A 132 -11.26 -10.68 5.69
CA GLU A 132 -10.17 -11.11 6.58
C GLU A 132 -10.00 -10.17 7.80
N LEU A 133 -10.09 -8.86 7.61
CA LEU A 133 -10.01 -7.91 8.72
C LEU A 133 -11.21 -8.01 9.66
N GLU A 134 -12.39 -8.27 9.11
CA GLU A 134 -13.60 -8.53 9.89
C GLU A 134 -13.47 -9.84 10.68
N ALA A 135 -12.97 -10.91 10.06
CA ALA A 135 -12.67 -12.16 10.74
C ALA A 135 -11.65 -11.98 11.88
N LEU A 136 -10.58 -11.20 11.64
CA LEU A 136 -9.58 -10.90 12.66
C LEU A 136 -10.16 -10.08 13.81
N SER A 137 -11.03 -9.12 13.51
CA SER A 137 -11.73 -8.33 14.51
C SER A 137 -12.62 -9.21 15.39
N GLN A 138 -13.36 -10.14 14.78
CA GLN A 138 -14.21 -11.09 15.50
C GLN A 138 -13.40 -12.09 16.35
N CYS A 139 -12.25 -12.56 15.85
CA CYS A 139 -11.46 -13.59 16.53
C CYS A 139 -10.56 -13.03 17.64
N ALA A 140 -9.94 -11.86 17.42
CA ALA A 140 -8.89 -11.33 18.27
C ALA A 140 -9.23 -9.94 18.86
N GLY A 141 -10.39 -9.37 18.55
CA GLY A 141 -10.76 -8.01 18.99
C GLY A 141 -9.88 -6.94 18.35
N VAL A 142 -9.23 -7.24 17.23
CA VAL A 142 -8.37 -6.29 16.53
C VAL A 142 -9.23 -5.23 15.85
N GLU A 143 -8.86 -3.96 16.04
CA GLU A 143 -9.43 -2.85 15.28
C GLU A 143 -8.48 -2.47 14.15
N ALA A 144 -9.00 -2.40 12.93
CA ALA A 144 -8.23 -2.04 11.76
C ALA A 144 -9.06 -1.13 10.83
N PHE A 145 -8.34 -0.33 10.04
CA PHE A 145 -8.91 0.39 8.93
C PHE A 145 -8.03 0.23 7.70
N ILE A 146 -8.64 0.26 6.52
CA ILE A 146 -7.93 0.21 5.24
C ILE A 146 -8.46 1.25 4.28
N PHE A 147 -7.54 1.80 3.49
CA PHE A 147 -7.84 2.67 2.36
C PHE A 147 -7.24 2.08 1.10
N MET A 148 -8.05 1.98 0.05
CA MET A 148 -7.59 1.65 -1.30
C MET A 148 -7.78 2.84 -2.21
N VAL A 149 -6.69 3.26 -2.83
CA VAL A 149 -6.64 4.36 -3.79
C VAL A 149 -5.99 3.87 -5.08
N CYS A 150 -6.31 4.51 -6.21
CA CYS A 150 -5.54 4.22 -7.42
C CYS A 150 -4.13 4.81 -7.29
N GLY A 151 -3.12 4.10 -7.78
CA GLY A 151 -1.72 4.57 -7.82
C GLY A 151 -1.31 5.17 -9.16
N THR A 152 -2.14 5.06 -10.20
CA THR A 152 -1.82 5.53 -11.56
C THR A 152 -2.96 6.36 -12.16
N SER A 153 -2.63 7.28 -13.07
CA SER A 153 -3.63 8.10 -13.78
C SER A 153 -4.43 7.32 -14.82
N ASP A 154 -3.90 6.20 -15.30
CA ASP A 154 -4.44 5.45 -16.43
C ASP A 154 -5.69 4.63 -16.06
N PHE A 155 -6.03 4.59 -14.78
CA PHE A 155 -7.13 3.80 -14.26
C PHE A 155 -7.91 4.61 -13.23
N GLN A 156 -9.11 5.05 -13.59
CA GLN A 156 -9.99 5.75 -12.66
C GLN A 156 -10.75 4.74 -11.80
N MET A 157 -10.51 4.78 -10.49
CA MET A 157 -11.27 4.04 -9.49
C MET A 157 -11.68 5.00 -8.37
N ALA A 158 -12.94 4.89 -7.94
CA ALA A 158 -13.39 5.55 -6.72
C ALA A 158 -12.64 4.97 -5.51
N PRO A 159 -12.03 5.81 -4.68
CA PRO A 159 -11.38 5.36 -3.46
C PRO A 159 -12.32 4.56 -2.57
N LYS A 160 -11.78 3.55 -1.90
CA LYS A 160 -12.55 2.70 -1.00
C LYS A 160 -11.94 2.73 0.39
N ALA A 161 -12.80 2.79 1.41
CA ALA A 161 -12.41 2.76 2.81
C ALA A 161 -13.23 1.69 3.53
N PHE A 162 -12.62 1.03 4.51
CA PHE A 162 -13.29 0.09 5.39
C PHE A 162 -12.71 0.22 6.80
N PHE A 163 -13.59 0.09 7.79
CA PHE A 163 -13.27 0.17 9.21
C PHE A 163 -13.93 -1.02 9.88
N THR A 164 -13.20 -1.73 10.75
CA THR A 164 -13.77 -2.86 11.50
C THR A 164 -14.77 -2.42 12.56
N SER A 165 -14.66 -1.18 13.07
CA SER A 165 -15.57 -0.62 14.07
C SER A 165 -15.96 0.83 13.75
N ALA A 166 -17.18 1.22 14.14
CA ALA A 166 -17.65 2.60 14.01
C ALA A 166 -16.86 3.56 14.92
N ALA A 167 -16.30 3.07 16.02
CA ALA A 167 -15.41 3.84 16.90
C ALA A 167 -14.09 4.16 16.19
N CYS A 168 -13.48 3.19 15.49
CA CYS A 168 -12.30 3.39 14.66
C CYS A 168 -12.58 4.40 13.54
N GLU A 169 -13.72 4.28 12.85
CA GLU A 169 -14.13 5.26 11.84
C GLU A 169 -14.27 6.66 12.44
N HIS A 170 -14.95 6.78 13.57
CA HIS A 170 -15.15 8.07 14.24
C HIS A 170 -13.82 8.68 14.70
N PHE A 171 -12.94 7.86 15.29
CA PHE A 171 -11.59 8.26 15.66
C PHE A 171 -10.81 8.77 14.45
N MET A 172 -10.87 8.08 13.31
CA MET A 172 -10.17 8.51 12.10
C MET A 172 -10.79 9.77 11.50
N ARG A 173 -12.12 9.92 11.50
CA ARG A 173 -12.79 11.16 11.10
C ARG A 173 -12.40 12.34 11.98
N ILE A 174 -12.28 12.11 13.29
CA ILE A 174 -11.73 13.12 14.21
C ILE A 174 -10.27 13.33 13.88
N TYR A 175 -9.39 12.34 13.89
CA TYR A 175 -7.95 12.56 13.71
C TYR A 175 -7.60 13.26 12.39
N LEU A 176 -8.33 12.91 11.32
CA LEU A 176 -8.17 13.53 10.02
C LEU A 176 -8.84 14.92 9.90
N ARG A 177 -9.48 15.43 10.98
CA ARG A 177 -10.19 16.72 11.34
C ARG A 177 -10.69 17.69 10.25
N HIS A 178 -10.44 17.51 8.96
CA HIS A 178 -10.61 18.58 7.96
C HIS A 178 -11.03 18.15 6.57
N VAL A 179 -11.31 16.87 6.32
CA VAL A 179 -11.70 16.44 4.97
C VAL A 179 -13.14 15.98 4.96
N LEU A 180 -13.98 16.78 4.29
CA LEU A 180 -15.24 16.44 3.59
C LEU A 180 -15.30 14.96 3.14
N PRO A 181 -16.50 14.38 2.86
CA PRO A 181 -16.70 12.94 2.67
C PRO A 181 -15.51 12.24 2.01
N LEU A 182 -14.84 11.39 2.80
CA LEU A 182 -13.58 10.70 2.53
C LEU A 182 -13.46 10.13 1.10
N THR A 183 -14.56 9.86 0.43
CA THR A 183 -14.58 9.25 -0.90
C THR A 183 -14.35 10.24 -2.05
N SER A 184 -14.67 11.53 -1.90
CA SER A 184 -14.66 12.49 -3.02
C SER A 184 -13.32 13.21 -3.24
N ARG A 185 -12.51 13.43 -2.20
CA ARG A 185 -11.16 14.02 -2.33
C ARG A 185 -10.02 13.01 -2.29
N VAL A 186 -10.27 11.71 -2.12
CA VAL A 186 -9.16 10.75 -2.15
C VAL A 186 -8.56 10.55 -3.56
N GLN A 187 -9.20 11.07 -4.61
CA GLN A 187 -8.51 11.29 -5.90
C GLN A 187 -7.48 12.45 -5.86
N CYS A 188 -7.70 13.49 -5.04
CA CYS A 188 -6.65 14.47 -4.70
C CYS A 188 -5.63 13.91 -3.69
N PHE A 189 -6.02 12.95 -2.82
CA PHE A 189 -5.11 12.29 -1.87
C PHE A 189 -3.94 11.58 -2.55
N GLN A 190 -4.04 11.14 -3.81
CA GLN A 190 -2.90 10.49 -4.48
C GLN A 190 -1.72 11.46 -4.70
N ARG A 191 -1.98 12.77 -4.76
CA ARG A 191 -0.98 13.84 -4.84
C ARG A 191 -0.64 14.44 -3.47
N GLU A 192 -1.61 14.41 -2.54
CA GLU A 192 -1.53 15.03 -1.22
C GLU A 192 -1.07 14.10 -0.09
N PHE A 193 -1.15 12.76 -0.17
CA PHE A 193 -0.73 11.90 0.95
C PHE A 193 0.80 11.78 1.07
N SER A 194 1.51 11.78 -0.06
CA SER A 194 2.98 11.89 -0.10
C SER A 194 3.48 13.27 0.32
N THR A 195 2.65 14.31 0.22
CA THR A 195 3.07 15.67 0.54
C THR A 195 2.57 16.16 1.92
N VAL A 196 1.32 15.95 2.29
CA VAL A 196 0.70 16.50 3.51
C VAL A 196 1.08 15.74 4.79
N PHE A 197 1.13 14.39 4.76
CA PHE A 197 1.49 13.60 5.95
C PHE A 197 2.97 13.20 5.99
N PHE A 198 3.58 13.03 4.82
CA PHE A 198 4.98 12.64 4.71
C PHE A 198 5.94 13.82 4.79
N ILE A 199 5.62 15.03 4.30
CA ILE A 199 6.62 16.12 4.33
C ILE A 199 6.85 16.68 5.73
N PRO A 200 5.84 16.95 6.58
CA PRO A 200 6.11 17.42 7.94
C PRO A 200 6.94 16.40 8.74
N SER A 201 6.62 15.11 8.61
CA SER A 201 7.36 14.05 9.28
C SER A 201 8.75 13.81 8.67
N GLN A 202 8.89 13.82 7.33
CA GLN A 202 10.19 13.69 6.66
C GLN A 202 11.10 14.87 6.91
N SER A 203 10.60 16.10 6.89
CA SER A 203 11.43 17.28 7.17
C SER A 203 12.05 17.21 8.56
N LEU A 204 11.27 16.77 9.57
CA LEU A 204 11.79 16.49 10.91
C LEU A 204 12.79 15.34 10.92
N ILE A 205 12.52 14.23 10.23
CA ILE A 205 13.44 13.08 10.16
C ILE A 205 14.77 13.48 9.52
N ILE A 206 14.74 14.23 8.40
CA ILE A 206 15.94 14.71 7.70
C ILE A 206 16.72 15.67 8.60
N LEU A 207 16.03 16.60 9.29
CA LEU A 207 16.66 17.53 10.22
C LEU A 207 17.33 16.79 11.40
N MET A 208 16.64 15.80 11.98
CA MET A 208 17.18 14.98 13.07
C MET A 208 18.35 14.12 12.61
N SER A 209 18.30 13.58 11.38
CA SER A 209 19.43 12.87 10.78
C SER A 209 20.63 13.78 10.61
N ALA A 210 20.45 14.97 10.02
CA ALA A 210 21.52 15.95 9.83
C ALA A 210 22.15 16.39 11.16
N LEU A 211 21.33 16.54 12.21
CA LEU A 211 21.83 16.80 13.56
C LEU A 211 22.63 15.60 14.11
N GLY A 212 22.12 14.39 13.96
CA GLY A 212 22.79 13.15 14.40
C GLY A 212 24.15 12.95 13.72
N ASP A 213 24.25 13.30 12.44
CA ASP A 213 25.47 13.17 11.64
C ASP A 213 26.57 14.12 12.14
N VAL A 214 26.25 15.39 12.40
CA VAL A 214 27.22 16.38 12.89
C VAL A 214 27.61 16.10 14.34
N THR A 215 26.64 15.75 15.19
CA THR A 215 26.87 15.49 16.62
C THR A 215 27.46 14.11 16.92
N LYS A 216 27.50 13.22 15.92
CA LYS A 216 27.86 11.79 16.06
C LYS A 216 27.00 11.07 17.10
N ASN A 217 25.79 11.55 17.32
CA ASN A 217 24.85 11.00 18.30
C ASN A 217 23.50 10.71 17.63
N THR A 218 23.25 9.43 17.35
CA THR A 218 22.00 8.96 16.71
C THR A 218 20.76 9.17 17.57
N SER A 219 20.92 9.47 18.86
CA SER A 219 19.84 9.76 19.80
C SER A 219 19.63 11.27 20.02
N ALA A 220 20.31 12.13 19.26
CA ALA A 220 20.07 13.57 19.30
C ALA A 220 18.63 13.88 18.87
N THR A 221 17.94 14.70 19.65
CA THR A 221 16.56 15.12 19.40
C THR A 221 16.52 16.64 19.24
N MET A 222 15.77 17.10 18.23
CA MET A 222 15.64 18.52 17.95
C MET A 222 14.60 19.15 18.88
N GLU A 223 14.94 20.24 19.56
CA GLU A 223 14.02 21.01 20.39
C GLU A 223 14.01 22.47 19.92
N PHE A 224 12.87 22.92 19.38
CA PHE A 224 12.74 24.27 18.80
C PHE A 224 12.54 25.34 19.88
N THR A 225 11.76 25.05 20.93
CA THR A 225 11.45 25.99 22.02
C THR A 225 12.67 26.32 22.88
N ARG A 226 13.57 25.34 23.06
CA ARG A 226 14.80 25.49 23.87
C ARG A 226 16.04 25.27 23.03
N TYR A 227 16.01 25.73 21.79
CA TYR A 227 17.05 25.52 20.79
C TYR A 227 18.46 25.82 21.32
N GLU A 228 18.63 26.97 21.98
CA GLU A 228 19.91 27.39 22.55
C GLU A 228 20.46 26.39 23.57
N VAL A 229 19.64 26.00 24.54
CA VAL A 229 20.10 25.14 25.63
C VAL A 229 20.24 23.69 25.17
N ALA A 230 19.26 23.20 24.41
CA ALA A 230 19.16 21.80 24.01
C ALA A 230 20.05 21.46 22.82
N ILE A 231 20.34 22.43 21.94
CA ILE A 231 21.12 22.23 20.72
C ILE A 231 22.50 22.88 20.82
N ILE A 232 22.56 24.21 20.98
CA ILE A 232 23.83 24.95 20.99
C ILE A 232 24.69 24.54 22.18
N HIS A 233 24.16 24.62 23.41
CA HIS A 233 24.97 24.34 24.61
C HIS A 233 25.27 22.85 24.81
N LYS A 234 24.33 21.98 24.45
CA LYS A 234 24.44 20.54 24.70
C LYS A 234 25.31 19.84 23.65
N TYR A 235 25.18 20.24 22.38
CA TYR A 235 25.80 19.56 21.26
C TYR A 235 26.88 20.38 20.55
N HIS A 236 27.09 21.64 20.93
CA HIS A 236 28.06 22.54 20.29
C HIS A 236 27.86 22.66 18.77
N VAL A 237 26.59 22.71 18.34
CA VAL A 237 26.21 22.86 16.93
C VAL A 237 25.18 23.98 16.76
N LYS A 238 25.25 24.67 15.62
CA LYS A 238 24.33 25.71 15.22
C LYS A 238 23.77 25.41 13.83
N LEU A 239 22.50 25.72 13.61
CA LEU A 239 21.82 25.57 12.33
C LEU A 239 21.99 26.89 11.56
N MET A 240 22.49 26.78 10.33
CA MET A 240 22.78 27.90 9.44
C MET A 240 21.91 27.79 8.19
N GLY A 241 21.50 28.93 7.63
CA GLY A 241 20.75 29.03 6.38
C GLY A 241 19.28 28.59 6.47
N TRP A 242 18.63 28.85 7.61
CA TRP A 242 17.20 28.58 7.76
C TRP A 242 16.37 29.50 6.85
N ASN A 243 15.67 28.93 5.86
CA ASN A 243 15.04 29.69 4.78
C ASN A 243 13.55 30.02 5.02
N HIS A 244 13.12 30.13 6.28
CA HIS A 244 11.75 30.47 6.63
C HIS A 244 11.69 31.57 7.70
N PRO A 245 10.79 32.57 7.61
CA PRO A 245 10.76 33.71 8.53
C PRO A 245 10.36 33.34 9.96
N GLN A 246 9.71 32.20 10.16
CA GLN A 246 9.32 31.70 11.48
C GLN A 246 10.25 30.57 11.91
N TRP A 247 10.78 30.68 13.13
CA TRP A 247 11.49 29.60 13.82
C TRP A 247 10.52 28.87 14.75
N VAL A 248 9.87 27.84 14.20
CA VAL A 248 8.93 26.96 14.91
C VAL A 248 9.14 25.53 14.44
N ASN A 249 8.52 24.55 15.12
CA ASN A 249 8.51 23.18 14.65
C ASN A 249 7.99 23.13 13.20
N PRO A 250 8.61 22.38 12.28
CA PRO A 250 8.13 22.20 10.91
C PRO A 250 6.63 21.92 10.82
N SER A 251 6.08 21.12 11.75
CA SER A 251 4.65 20.79 11.77
C SER A 251 3.74 21.99 12.07
N ASP A 252 4.29 23.05 12.68
CA ASP A 252 3.59 24.28 13.06
C ASP A 252 3.87 25.46 12.09
N LEU A 253 4.64 25.23 11.02
CA LEU A 253 5.00 26.28 10.07
C LEU A 253 3.77 26.80 9.31
N LYS A 254 3.62 28.13 9.29
CA LYS A 254 2.65 28.79 8.41
C LYS A 254 3.20 28.82 6.98
N GLY A 255 2.34 28.58 5.99
CA GLY A 255 2.74 28.50 4.58
C GLY A 255 2.48 27.13 3.94
N GLY A 256 2.05 26.14 4.73
CA GLY A 256 1.64 24.84 4.22
C GLY A 256 2.81 24.03 3.65
N ILE A 257 2.54 23.24 2.62
CA ILE A 257 3.49 22.29 2.04
C ILE A 257 4.68 23.00 1.39
N GLU A 258 4.48 24.12 0.71
CA GLU A 258 5.56 24.84 0.00
C GLU A 258 6.68 25.29 0.95
N ALA A 259 6.33 25.78 2.14
CA ALA A 259 7.30 26.16 3.17
C ALA A 259 8.16 24.96 3.61
N LEU A 260 7.55 23.79 3.76
CA LEU A 260 8.26 22.58 4.14
C LEU A 260 9.14 22.04 3.00
N GLU A 261 8.65 22.04 1.76
CA GLU A 261 9.42 21.64 0.57
C GLU A 261 10.66 22.51 0.39
N ASN A 262 10.54 23.81 0.68
CA ASN A 262 11.67 24.75 0.66
C ASN A 262 12.72 24.40 1.71
N ILE A 263 12.32 24.05 2.94
CA ILE A 263 13.27 23.65 4.00
C ILE A 263 13.94 22.31 3.65
N VAL A 264 13.17 21.33 3.17
CA VAL A 264 13.71 20.03 2.75
C VAL A 264 14.70 20.20 1.59
N SER A 265 14.35 21.04 0.62
CA SER A 265 15.23 21.36 -0.51
C SER A 265 16.49 22.10 -0.06
N ALA A 266 16.38 23.01 0.92
CA ALA A 266 17.54 23.70 1.49
C ALA A 266 18.49 22.75 2.25
N LEU A 267 17.94 21.79 3.00
CA LEU A 267 18.71 20.74 3.66
C LEU A 267 19.41 19.84 2.62
N ALA A 268 18.69 19.41 1.58
CA ALA A 268 19.24 18.57 0.52
C ALA A 268 20.35 19.28 -0.29
N ASN A 269 20.21 20.57 -0.53
CA ASN A 269 21.19 21.40 -1.25
C ASN A 269 22.33 21.91 -0.36
N ASN A 270 22.37 21.53 0.92
CA ASN A 270 23.31 22.02 1.93
C ASN A 270 23.29 23.55 2.13
N THR A 271 22.23 24.24 1.71
CA THR A 271 22.05 25.68 2.01
C THR A 271 21.52 25.88 3.42
N CYS A 272 20.80 24.90 3.97
CA CYS A 272 20.47 24.81 5.39
C CYS A 272 21.25 23.63 5.98
N ARG A 273 22.12 23.84 6.98
CA ARG A 273 22.92 22.75 7.58
C ARG A 273 23.33 23.05 9.02
N PHE A 274 23.60 22.00 9.79
CA PHE A 274 24.23 22.13 11.10
C PHE A 274 25.75 22.30 10.94
N VAL A 275 26.33 23.23 11.69
CA VAL A 275 27.76 23.53 11.72
C VAL A 275 28.22 23.43 13.17
N GLU A 276 29.36 22.76 13.38
CA GLU A 276 30.02 22.70 14.69
C GLU A 276 30.59 24.08 15.02
N ILE A 277 30.34 24.55 16.24
CA ILE A 277 30.79 25.84 16.74
C ILE A 277 31.84 25.66 17.82
N THR A 278 32.77 26.60 17.90
CA THR A 278 33.85 26.58 18.88
C THR A 278 33.33 26.87 20.29
N GLY A 279 34.08 26.43 21.31
CA GLY A 279 33.73 26.71 22.71
C GLY A 279 33.60 28.21 23.02
N ALA A 280 34.42 29.05 22.37
CA ALA A 280 34.35 30.50 22.52
C ALA A 280 33.03 31.08 21.98
N GLU A 281 32.56 30.61 20.82
CA GLU A 281 31.27 31.02 20.26
C GLU A 281 30.10 30.56 21.14
N VAL A 282 30.20 29.40 21.76
CA VAL A 282 29.20 28.91 22.72
C VAL A 282 29.13 29.80 23.96
N ASP A 283 30.28 30.23 24.49
CA ASP A 283 30.30 31.12 25.64
C ASP A 283 29.80 32.53 25.30
N GLU A 284 30.10 33.03 24.09
CA GLU A 284 29.50 34.26 23.58
C GLU A 284 27.97 34.14 23.46
N CYS A 285 27.46 33.02 22.95
CA CYS A 285 26.03 32.76 22.88
C CYS A 285 25.41 32.73 24.29
N LYS A 286 26.05 32.10 25.28
CA LYS A 286 25.57 32.11 26.68
C LYS A 286 25.44 33.52 27.23
N HIS A 287 26.41 34.39 26.95
CA HIS A 287 26.37 35.79 27.39
C HIS A 287 25.20 36.54 26.76
N LYS A 288 25.00 36.40 25.44
CA LYS A 288 23.85 37.02 24.73
C LYS A 288 22.50 36.57 25.30
N ILE A 289 22.37 35.30 25.67
CA ILE A 289 21.15 34.75 26.28
C ILE A 289 20.93 35.30 27.68
N ALA A 290 22.00 35.43 28.48
CA ALA A 290 21.93 36.05 29.81
C ALA A 290 21.47 37.51 29.75
N ASP A 291 21.80 38.21 28.66
CA ASP A 291 21.35 39.57 28.36
C ASP A 291 19.92 39.63 27.79
N GLY A 292 19.26 38.47 27.62
CA GLY A 292 17.87 38.36 27.15
C GLY A 292 17.71 38.35 25.63
N ALA A 293 18.78 38.21 24.86
CA ALA A 293 18.68 38.06 23.41
C ALA A 293 18.19 36.66 23.04
N VAL A 294 17.20 36.58 22.14
CA VAL A 294 16.74 35.31 21.55
C VAL A 294 17.62 35.01 20.34
N ILE A 295 18.40 33.94 20.42
CA ILE A 295 19.26 33.45 19.35
C ILE A 295 18.44 32.52 18.46
N THR A 296 17.92 33.07 17.37
CA THR A 296 17.37 32.26 16.27
C THR A 296 18.49 31.79 15.36
N PRO A 297 18.29 30.68 14.61
CA PRO A 297 19.24 30.27 13.57
C PRO A 297 19.49 31.41 12.59
N GLU A 298 20.70 31.46 12.04
CA GLU A 298 21.04 32.47 11.05
C GLU A 298 20.32 32.16 9.74
N THR A 299 19.60 33.16 9.22
CA THR A 299 18.93 33.11 7.91
C THR A 299 19.91 33.24 6.75
N GLU A 300 21.14 33.71 7.01
CA GLU A 300 22.19 33.83 6.01
C GLU A 300 23.08 32.56 5.99
N PRO A 301 23.39 32.00 4.80
CA PRO A 301 24.18 30.78 4.64
C PRO A 301 25.70 30.96 4.79
#